data_AF-A0A850PGH1-F1
#
_entry.id   AF-A0A850PGH1-F1
#
_cell.length_a   1.000
_cell.length_b   1.000
_cell.length_c   1.000
_cell.angle_alpha   90.00
_cell.angle_beta   90.00
_cell.angle_gamma   90.00
#
_symmetry.space_group_name_H-M   'P 1'
#
loop_
_entity.id
_entity.type
_entity.pdbx_description
1 polymer ?
#
loop_
_entity_poly.entity_id
_entity_poly.type
_entity_poly.pdbx_seq_one_letter_code
_entity_poly.pdbx_strand_id
1 'polypeptide(L)' 'LLFIAKNLERIGDHTTNIAERVFYAATGNMLPTMRPRGVRRRGAATGDGTGTADAPSV' A
#
# COMPACT_ATOMS: atom_id res chain seq x y z
N LEU A 1 9.22 -16.11 -21.55
CA LEU A 1 9.00 -15.85 -20.11
C LEU A 1 7.81 -14.94 -19.81
N LEU A 2 7.45 -13.98 -20.68
CA LEU A 2 6.32 -13.06 -20.49
C LEU A 2 4.95 -13.73 -20.25
N PHE A 3 4.73 -14.91 -20.84
CA PHE A 3 3.51 -15.70 -20.61
C PHE A 3 3.37 -16.22 -19.18
N ILE A 4 4.47 -16.61 -18.52
CA ILE A 4 4.44 -17.10 -17.13
C ILE A 4 4.08 -15.95 -16.19
N ALA A 5 4.69 -14.78 -16.39
CA ALA A 5 4.40 -13.58 -15.61
C ALA A 5 2.91 -13.19 -15.71
N LYS A 6 2.34 -13.24 -16.91
CA LYS A 6 0.93 -12.89 -17.14
C LYS A 6 -0.07 -13.89 -16.54
N ASN A 7 0.29 -15.18 -16.53
CA ASN A 7 -0.51 -16.18 -15.84
C ASN A 7 -0.45 -16.01 -14.32
N LEU A 8 0.72 -15.67 -13.78
CA LEU A 8 0.89 -15.43 -12.34
C LEU A 8 0.13 -14.18 -11.86
N GLU A 9 0.09 -13.12 -12.66
CA GLU A 9 -0.72 -11.92 -12.42
C GLU A 9 -2.21 -12.27 -12.27
N ARG A 10 -2.75 -13.05 -13.22
CA ARG A 10 -4.15 -13.52 -13.17
C ARG A 10 -4.45 -14.41 -11.97
N ILE A 11 -3.52 -15.29 -11.61
CA ILE A 11 -3.65 -16.13 -10.41
C ILE A 11 -3.68 -15.24 -9.16
N GLY A 12 -2.78 -14.26 -9.06
CA GLY A 12 -2.71 -13.33 -7.93
C GLY A 12 -4.00 -12.52 -7.71
N ASP A 13 -4.60 -12.02 -8.80
CA ASP A 13 -5.87 -11.28 -8.74
C ASP A 13 -7.02 -12.16 -8.21
N HIS A 14 -7.13 -13.40 -8.71
CA HIS A 14 -8.17 -14.32 -8.27
C HIS A 14 -7.94 -14.85 -6.86
N THR A 15 -6.68 -15.15 -6.49
CA THR A 15 -6.34 -15.58 -5.13
C THR A 15 -6.79 -14.56 -4.12
N THR A 16 -6.62 -13.26 -4.39
CA THR A 16 -7.03 -12.27 -3.40
C THR A 16 -8.54 -12.15 -3.27
N ASN A 17 -9.28 -12.22 -4.39
CA ASN A 17 -10.75 -12.27 -4.35
C ASN A 17 -11.27 -13.50 -3.59
N ILE A 18 -10.58 -14.64 -3.66
CA ILE A 18 -10.94 -15.85 -2.90
C ILE A 18 -10.59 -15.67 -1.42
N ALA A 19 -9.40 -15.15 -1.11
CA ALA A 19 -8.97 -14.90 0.27
C ALA A 19 -9.93 -13.96 1.02
N GLU A 20 -10.42 -12.92 0.34
CA GLU A 20 -11.41 -12.00 0.91
C GLU A 20 -12.71 -12.71 1.28
N ARG A 21 -13.22 -13.58 0.39
CA ARG A 21 -14.43 -14.37 0.65
C ARG A 21 -14.24 -15.38 1.78
N VAL A 22 -13.10 -16.07 1.82
CA VAL A 22 -12.79 -17.06 2.86
C VAL A 22 -12.63 -16.38 4.23
N PHE A 23 -11.95 -15.24 4.29
CA PHE A 23 -11.81 -14.48 5.52
C PHE A 23 -13.16 -13.99 6.04
N TYR A 24 -14.03 -13.48 5.16
CA TYR A 24 -15.38 -13.08 5.54
C TYR A 24 -16.19 -14.27 6.08
N ALA A 25 -16.12 -15.42 5.40
CA ALA A 25 -16.79 -16.64 5.83
C ALA A 25 -16.28 -17.17 7.18
N ALA A 26 -14.98 -16.99 7.49
CA ALA A 26 -14.38 -17.47 8.73
C ALA A 26 -14.57 -16.50 9.93
N THR A 27 -14.55 -15.19 9.67
CA THR A 27 -14.48 -14.17 10.73
C THR A 27 -15.78 -13.38 10.90
N GLY A 28 -16.69 -13.44 9.92
CA GLY A 28 -17.92 -12.62 9.87
C GLY A 28 -17.69 -11.12 9.62
N ASN A 29 -16.43 -10.69 9.59
CA ASN A 29 -16.03 -9.30 9.39
C ASN A 29 -15.49 -9.10 7.97
N MET A 30 -15.82 -7.99 7.33
CA MET A 30 -15.20 -7.61 6.05
C MET A 30 -13.74 -7.24 6.25
N LEU A 31 -12.86 -7.65 5.33
CA LEU A 31 -11.49 -7.13 5.33
C LEU A 31 -11.51 -5.60 5.19
N PRO A 32 -10.66 -4.87 5.91
CA PRO A 32 -10.43 -3.45 5.65
C PRO A 32 -10.01 -3.27 4.19
N THR A 33 -10.74 -2.45 3.43
CA THR A 33 -10.46 -2.15 2.00
C THR A 33 -9.06 -1.56 1.78
N MET A 34 -8.45 -1.01 2.85
CA MET A 34 -7.02 -0.71 2.86
C MET A 34 -6.21 -2.01 2.98
N ARG A 35 -5.85 -2.60 1.84
CA ARG A 35 -4.54 -3.26 1.78
C ARG A 35 -3.53 -2.18 2.17
N PRO A 36 -2.63 -2.40 3.15
CA PRO A 36 -1.48 -1.54 3.32
C PRO A 36 -0.68 -1.66 2.03
N ARG A 37 -0.97 -0.80 1.03
CA ARG A 37 -0.18 -0.69 -0.19
C ARG A 37 1.22 -0.47 0.33
N GLY A 38 2.09 -1.46 0.07
CA GLY A 38 3.43 -1.51 0.64
C GLY A 38 3.98 -0.10 0.65
N VAL A 39 4.18 0.44 1.86
CA VAL A 39 4.62 1.81 2.06
C VAL A 39 5.92 1.90 1.29
N ARG A 40 5.84 2.40 0.06
CA ARG A 40 7.00 2.87 -0.70
C ARG A 40 7.43 4.07 0.12
N ARG A 41 8.32 3.85 1.09
CA ARG A 41 9.12 4.89 1.71
C ARG A 41 9.92 5.52 0.58
N ARG A 42 9.29 6.43 -0.16
CA ARG A 42 9.96 7.28 -1.13
C ARG A 42 10.60 8.37 -0.29
N GLY A 43 11.88 8.18 -0.01
CA GLY A 43 12.75 9.17 0.62
C GLY A 43 12.37 9.48 2.06
N ALA A 44 13.18 9.02 3.00
CA ALA A 44 13.38 9.80 4.21
C ALA A 44 13.75 11.21 3.75
N ALA A 45 12.91 12.18 4.07
CA ALA A 45 13.26 13.59 3.93
C ALA A 45 14.49 13.80 4.81
N THR A 46 15.65 13.92 4.17
CA THR A 46 16.84 14.51 4.75
C THR A 46 16.42 15.92 5.16
N GLY A 47 16.23 16.14 6.46
CA GLY A 47 16.08 17.47 7.01
C GLY A 47 17.40 18.20 6.84
N ASP A 48 17.45 19.11 5.88
CA ASP A 48 18.42 20.20 5.85
C ASP A 48 17.87 21.36 6.68
N GLY A 49 18.29 21.37 7.95
CA GLY A 49 18.04 22.46 8.89
C GLY A 49 18.80 23.73 8.52
N THR A 50 18.35 24.46 7.51
CA THR A 50 18.68 25.89 7.38
C THR A 50 17.63 26.71 8.09
N GLY A 51 17.93 27.02 9.36
CA GLY A 51 17.31 28.14 10.05
C GLY A 51 17.69 29.44 9.32
N THR A 52 16.69 30.11 8.76
CA THR A 52 16.72 31.55 8.60
C THR A 52 15.57 32.10 9.44
N ALA A 53 15.96 32.64 10.59
CA ALA A 53 15.14 33.48 11.43
C ALA A 53 14.65 34.73 10.68
N ASP A 54 13.65 35.39 11.29
CA ASP A 54 13.05 36.69 10.96
C ASP A 54 12.05 36.73 9.79
N ALA A 55 10.83 37.27 9.91
CA ALA A 55 10.17 38.03 10.98
C ALA A 55 8.63 38.01 10.78
N PRO A 56 7.81 38.28 11.81
CA PRO A 56 6.38 38.55 11.61
C PRO A 56 6.20 40.01 11.18
N SER A 57 5.38 40.25 10.17
CA SER A 57 4.93 41.59 9.81
C SER A 57 3.48 41.52 9.35
N VAL A 58 2.60 41.81 10.32
CA VAL A 58 1.26 42.42 10.23
C VAL A 58 0.30 41.87 9.19
#